data_AF-A0A2I0PDY4-F1
#
_entry.id   AF-A0A2I0PDY4-F1
#
_cell.length_a   1.000
_cell.length_b   1.000
_cell.length_c   1.000
_cell.angle_alpha   90.00
_cell.angle_beta   90.00
_cell.angle_gamma   90.00
#
_symmetry.space_group_name_H-M   'P 1'
#
loop_
_entity.id
_entity.type
_entity.pdbx_description
1 polymer ?
#
loop_
_entity_poly.entity_id
_entity_poly.type
_entity_poly.pdbx_seq_one_letter_code
_entity_poly.pdbx_strand_id
1 'polypeptide(L)' 'MSDTKCTSCSAPLAEEGATKFGCPACGKEISRCYRCREQSIPYVCPKCGFGGP' A
#
# COMPACT_ATOMS: atom_id res chain seq x y z
N MET A 1 -19.12 4.19 1.62
CA MET A 1 -18.05 3.36 2.19
C MET A 1 -16.78 3.61 1.38
N SER A 2 -15.86 4.40 1.92
CA SER A 2 -14.58 4.73 1.27
C SER A 2 -13.58 3.61 1.57
N ASP A 3 -13.75 2.49 0.87
CA ASP A 3 -12.89 1.31 0.96
C ASP A 3 -11.54 1.62 0.29
N THR A 4 -10.69 2.37 0.99
CA THR A 4 -9.31 2.53 0.57
C THR A 4 -8.67 1.16 0.77
N LYS A 5 -8.20 0.52 -0.30
CA LYS A 5 -7.64 -0.83 -0.25
C LYS A 5 -6.12 -0.79 -0.18
N CYS A 6 -5.53 -1.72 0.56
CA CYS A 6 -4.08 -1.88 0.57
C CYS A 6 -3.58 -2.39 -0.79
N THR A 7 -2.49 -1.81 -1.29
CA THR A 7 -1.91 -2.20 -2.59
C THR A 7 -1.30 -3.62 -2.58
N SER A 8 -0.91 -4.17 -1.43
CA SER A 8 -0.36 -5.55 -1.33
C SER A 8 -1.45 -6.60 -1.14
N CYS A 9 -2.25 -6.48 -0.08
CA CYS A 9 -3.20 -7.53 0.31
C CYS A 9 -4.63 -7.28 -0.17
N SER A 10 -4.91 -6.13 -0.81
CA SER A 10 -6.26 -5.69 -1.19
C SER A 10 -7.26 -5.64 -0.02
N ALA A 11 -6.77 -5.70 1.22
CA ALA A 11 -7.59 -5.63 2.41
C ALA A 11 -8.14 -4.20 2.58
N PRO A 12 -9.36 -4.06 3.12
CA PRO A 12 -9.93 -2.77 3.44
C PRO A 12 -9.06 -2.10 4.53
N LEU A 13 -8.65 -0.85 4.31
CA LEU A 13 -7.93 -0.03 5.29
C LEU A 13 -8.92 0.49 6.35
N ALA A 14 -9.68 -0.43 6.95
CA ALA A 14 -10.55 -0.18 8.09
C ALA A 14 -9.76 -0.15 9.42
N GLU A 15 -8.48 -0.56 9.41
CA GLU A 15 -7.61 -0.55 10.59
C GLU A 15 -6.87 0.79 10.73
N GLU A 16 -7.00 1.43 11.90
CA GLU A 16 -6.18 2.58 12.31
C GLU A 16 -4.69 2.17 12.31
N GLY A 17 -3.87 2.79 11.46
CA GLY A 17 -2.48 2.38 11.22
C GLY A 17 -2.11 2.18 9.75
N ALA A 18 -3.08 2.34 8.85
CA ALA A 18 -2.84 2.54 7.42
C ALA A 18 -1.92 3.74 7.17
N THR A 19 -0.84 3.55 6.40
CA THR A 19 0.00 4.67 5.92
C THR A 19 -0.15 4.86 4.43
N LYS A 20 -0.02 6.11 3.99
CA LYS A 20 -0.07 6.52 2.60
C LYS A 20 1.24 7.20 2.26
N PHE A 21 1.88 6.80 1.18
CA PHE A 21 3.13 7.39 0.72
C PHE A 21 3.19 7.41 -0.80
N GLY A 22 3.97 8.34 -1.36
CA GLY A 22 4.22 8.41 -2.79
C GLY A 22 5.23 7.36 -3.22
N CYS A 23 4.96 6.65 -4.31
CA CYS A 23 5.91 5.74 -4.94
C CYS A 23 7.19 6.50 -5.34
N PRO A 24 8.39 6.05 -4.95
CA PRO A 24 9.64 6.73 -5.28
C PRO A 24 9.96 6.72 -6.79
N ALA A 25 9.40 5.78 -7.55
CA ALA A 25 9.64 5.66 -8.99
C ALA A 25 8.72 6.54 -9.85
N CYS A 26 7.47 6.78 -9.43
CA CYS A 26 6.47 7.46 -10.27
C CYS A 26 5.58 8.48 -9.57
N GLY A 27 5.76 8.68 -8.25
CA GLY A 27 4.98 9.60 -7.43
C GLY A 27 3.53 9.19 -7.18
N LYS A 28 3.11 7.96 -7.56
CA LYS A 28 1.75 7.48 -7.34
C LYS A 28 1.48 7.29 -5.84
N GLU A 29 0.32 7.72 -5.36
CA GLU A 29 -0.12 7.45 -3.99
C GLU A 29 -0.33 5.94 -3.78
N ILE A 30 0.40 5.38 -2.81
CA ILE A 30 0.33 3.99 -2.39
C ILE A 30 -0.16 3.97 -0.95
N SER A 31 -1.14 3.11 -0.67
CA SER A 31 -1.69 2.92 0.67
C SER A 31 -1.36 1.51 1.15
N ARG A 32 -0.73 1.41 2.32
CA ARG A 32 -0.35 0.13 2.94
C ARG A 32 -0.94 0.00 4.33
N CYS A 33 -1.53 -1.17 4.60
CA CYS A 33 -2.01 -1.50 5.94
C CYS A 33 -0.84 -1.78 6.87
N TYR A 34 -1.07 -1.61 8.17
CA TYR A 34 -0.09 -1.87 9.22
C TYR A 34 0.47 -3.30 9.13
N ARG A 35 -0.40 -4.31 8.97
CA ARG A 35 0.00 -5.72 8.87
C ARG A 35 0.98 -6.00 7.74
N CYS A 36 0.77 -5.41 6.55
CA CYS A 36 1.70 -5.59 5.43
C CYS A 36 3.05 -4.91 5.69
N ARG A 37 3.08 -3.77 6.41
CA ARG A 37 4.34 -3.14 6.83
C ARG A 37 5.06 -3.98 7.86
N GLU A 38 4.36 -4.47 8.88
CA GLU A 38 4.94 -5.29 9.94
C GLU A 38 5.52 -6.59 9.38
N GLN A 39 4.81 -7.23 8.44
CA GLN A 39 5.26 -8.44 7.77
C GLN A 39 6.21 -8.19 6.57
N SER A 40 6.57 -6.93 6.28
CA SER A 40 7.38 -6.56 5.09
C SER A 40 6.88 -7.20 3.79
N ILE A 41 5.55 -7.26 3.63
CA ILE A 41 4.90 -7.88 2.47
C ILE A 41 5.15 -7.02 1.24
N PRO A 42 5.78 -7.54 0.18
CA PRO A 42 6.06 -6.74 -0.99
C PRO A 42 4.80 -6.10 -1.57
N TYR A 43 4.91 -4.84 -1.96
CA TYR A 43 3.89 -4.11 -2.69
C TYR A 43 4.40 -3.83 -4.09
N VAL A 44 3.49 -3.91 -5.06
CA VAL A 44 3.80 -3.56 -6.45
C VAL A 44 3.01 -2.32 -6.81
N CYS A 45 3.70 -1.30 -7.30
CA CYS A 45 3.04 -0.10 -7.77
C CYS A 45 2.23 -0.42 -9.05
N PRO A 46 0.91 -0.19 -9.09
CA PRO A 46 0.10 -0.50 -10.27
C PRO A 46 0.37 0.42 -11.46
N LYS A 47 1.10 1.53 -11.26
CA LYS A 47 1.42 2.51 -12.32
C LYS A 47 2.73 2.19 -13.04
N CYS A 48 3.78 1.83 -12.30
CA CYS A 48 5.12 1.63 -12.85
C CYS A 48 5.67 0.21 -12.64
N GLY A 49 4.96 -0.66 -11.91
CA GLY A 49 5.44 -2.01 -11.60
C GLY A 49 6.56 -2.06 -10.56
N PHE A 50 6.89 -0.92 -9.91
CA PHE A 50 7.92 -0.88 -8.88
C PHE A 50 7.53 -1.77 -7.68
N GLY A 51 8.32 -2.82 -7.43
CA GLY A 51 8.15 -3.75 -6.32
C GLY A 51 9.06 -3.37 -5.15
N GLY A 52 8.48 -2.96 -4.02
CA GLY A 52 9.21 -2.71 -2.77
C GLY A 52 8.67 -3.57 -1.63
N PRO A 53 9.45 -3.84 -0.58
CA PRO A 53 8.97 -4.53 0.63
C PRO A 53 7.99 -3.67 1.43
#